data_AF-A0A925DNV2-F1
#
_entry.id   AF-A0A925DNV2-F1
#
_cell.length_a   1.000
_cell.length_b   1.000
_cell.length_c   1.000
_cell.angle_alpha   90.00
_cell.angle_beta   90.00
_cell.angle_gamma   90.00
#
_symmetry.space_group_name_H-M   'P 1'
#
loop_
_entity.id
_entity.type
_entity.pdbx_description
1 polymer ?
#
loop_
_entity_poly.entity_id
_entity_poly.type
_entity_poly.pdbx_seq_one_letter_code
_entity_poly.pdbx_strand_id
1 'polypeptide(L)'
;MSEIVLWFLCICGEGLSDLQLKLFKKDPANKGKVCQKGLWNYSRHPNYFFQLMIWVSVLIFALGSKYGWIAVVCPLSIGYLIFKVTGIPMTEEQALRSKGEAYKEYQRTTSAFIPWFKKK
;
A
#
# COMPACT_ATOMS: atom_id res chain seq x y z
N MET A 1 -19.33 15.18 -2.46
CA MET A 1 -18.18 16.02 -2.03
C MET A 1 -17.24 15.22 -1.14
N SER A 2 -17.77 14.39 -0.24
CA SER A 2 -17.01 13.43 0.59
C SER A 2 -16.17 12.43 -0.22
N GLU A 3 -16.65 11.99 -1.39
CA GLU A 3 -15.99 10.99 -2.23
C GLU A 3 -14.72 11.55 -2.89
N ILE A 4 -14.78 12.80 -3.31
CA ILE A 4 -13.64 13.52 -3.92
C ILE A 4 -12.55 13.76 -2.86
N VAL A 5 -12.94 14.12 -1.64
CA VAL A 5 -12.00 14.28 -0.52
C VAL A 5 -11.33 12.95 -0.20
N LEU A 6 -12.10 11.85 -0.11
CA LEU A 6 -11.54 10.52 0.10
C LEU A 6 -10.56 10.14 -1.01
N TRP A 7 -10.96 10.28 -2.27
CA TRP A 7 -10.11 10.00 -3.42
C TRP A 7 -8.81 10.80 -3.39
N PHE A 8 -8.90 12.11 -3.12
CA PHE A 8 -7.74 12.98 -3.03
C PHE A 8 -6.80 12.58 -1.89
N LEU A 9 -7.34 12.29 -0.70
CA LEU A 9 -6.55 11.80 0.43
C LEU A 9 -5.82 10.49 0.12
N CYS A 10 -6.46 9.59 -0.62
CA CYS A 10 -5.81 8.34 -1.04
C CYS A 10 -4.70 8.59 -2.06
N ILE A 11 -4.89 9.46 -3.04
CA ILE A 11 -3.84 9.87 -3.98
C ILE A 11 -2.65 10.49 -3.24
N CYS A 12 -2.90 11.40 -2.29
CA CYS A 12 -1.86 11.97 -1.45
C CYS A 12 -1.16 10.89 -0.59
N GLY A 13 -1.91 9.92 -0.05
CA GLY A 13 -1.38 8.82 0.75
C GLY A 13 -0.47 7.88 -0.05
N GLU A 14 -0.87 7.52 -1.27
CA GLU A 14 -0.04 6.73 -2.20
C GLU A 14 1.24 7.50 -2.56
N GLY A 15 1.09 8.75 -3.00
CA GLY A 15 2.22 9.61 -3.35
C GLY A 15 3.20 9.86 -2.19
N LEU A 16 2.69 10.06 -0.97
CA LEU A 16 3.52 10.20 0.23
C LEU A 16 4.24 8.89 0.57
N SER A 17 3.57 7.75 0.46
CA SER A 17 4.17 6.43 0.69
C SER A 17 5.33 6.17 -0.27
N ASP A 18 5.13 6.45 -1.55
CA ASP A 18 6.15 6.28 -2.58
C ASP A 18 7.30 7.28 -2.42
N LEU A 19 7.00 8.54 -2.08
CA LEU A 19 8.02 9.55 -1.79
C LEU A 19 8.89 9.13 -0.60
N GLN A 20 8.29 8.67 0.49
CA GLN A 20 9.02 8.17 1.66
C GLN A 20 9.96 7.01 1.28
N LEU A 21 9.48 6.04 0.49
CA LEU A 21 10.29 4.92 0.03
C LEU A 21 11.41 5.36 -0.91
N LYS A 22 11.11 6.28 -1.84
CA LYS A 22 12.08 6.83 -2.80
C LYS A 22 13.21 7.57 -2.08
N LEU A 23 12.87 8.44 -1.12
CA LEU A 23 13.85 9.16 -0.32
C LEU A 23 14.69 8.22 0.52
N PHE A 24 14.09 7.19 1.14
CA PHE A 24 14.82 6.16 1.87
C PHE A 24 15.84 5.43 0.98
N LYS A 25 15.43 5.00 -0.22
CA LYS A 25 16.29 4.27 -1.17
C LYS A 25 17.39 5.15 -1.79
N LYS A 26 17.19 6.46 -1.90
CA LYS A 26 18.16 7.40 -2.48
C LYS A 26 19.42 7.55 -1.63
N ASP A 27 19.30 7.38 -0.32
CA ASP A 27 20.41 7.48 0.62
C ASP A 27 21.25 6.19 0.63
N PRO A 28 22.53 6.23 0.23
CA PRO A 28 23.42 5.06 0.20
C PRO A 28 23.59 4.38 1.57
N ALA A 29 23.44 5.12 2.68
CA ALA A 29 23.53 4.56 4.02
C ALA A 29 22.36 3.61 4.35
N ASN A 30 21.31 3.59 3.52
CA ASN A 30 20.17 2.69 3.65
C ASN A 30 20.26 1.45 2.76
N LYS A 31 21.36 1.25 2.01
CA LYS A 31 21.57 0.06 1.19
C LYS A 31 21.47 -1.20 2.08
N GLY A 32 20.63 -2.15 1.68
CA GLY A 32 20.35 -3.38 2.43
C GLY A 32 19.39 -3.22 3.63
N LYS A 33 18.96 -2.00 3.98
CA LYS A 33 18.05 -1.76 5.10
C LYS A 33 16.58 -1.83 4.70
N VAL A 34 15.70 -2.01 5.70
CA VAL A 34 14.24 -2.00 5.54
C VAL A 34 13.71 -0.59 5.83
N CYS A 35 12.87 -0.06 4.94
CA CYS A 35 12.20 1.22 5.20
C CYS A 35 11.13 1.00 6.26
N GLN A 36 11.24 1.70 7.38
CA GLN A 36 10.26 1.69 8.47
C GLN A 36 9.89 3.12 8.90
N LYS A 37 10.03 4.10 7.99
CA LYS A 37 9.76 5.51 8.27
C LYS A 37 8.36 5.92 7.81
N GLY A 38 7.71 6.79 8.56
CA GLY A 38 6.41 7.35 8.19
C GLY A 38 5.33 6.27 8.07
N LEU A 39 4.64 6.21 6.93
CA LEU A 39 3.56 5.26 6.67
C LEU A 39 4.06 3.81 6.66
N TRP A 40 5.33 3.61 6.29
CA TRP A 40 6.00 2.30 6.34
C TRP A 40 6.20 1.78 7.77
N ASN A 41 6.03 2.61 8.80
CA ASN A 41 6.03 2.10 10.18
C ASN A 41 4.73 1.37 10.53
N TYR A 42 3.64 1.65 9.82
CA TYR A 42 2.28 1.15 10.12
C TYR A 42 1.83 0.03 9.18
N SER A 43 2.33 0.01 7.95
CA SER A 43 2.07 -1.04 6.97
C SER A 43 3.35 -1.33 6.20
N ARG A 44 3.52 -2.59 5.76
CA ARG A 44 4.60 -2.99 4.86
C ARG A 44 4.33 -2.59 3.42
N HIS A 45 3.08 -2.29 3.07
CA HIS A 45 2.65 -1.86 1.73
C HIS A 45 1.60 -0.73 1.82
N PRO A 46 1.94 0.42 2.43
CA PRO A 46 0.99 1.52 2.60
C PRO A 46 0.54 2.12 1.26
N ASN A 47 1.43 2.14 0.26
CA ASN A 47 1.09 2.56 -1.10
C ASN A 47 0.00 1.68 -1.73
N TYR A 48 0.10 0.35 -1.62
CA TYR A 48 -0.94 -0.56 -2.11
C TYR A 48 -2.27 -0.40 -1.37
N PHE A 49 -2.23 -0.08 -0.07
CA PHE A 49 -3.44 0.22 0.67
C PHE A 49 -4.17 1.44 0.08
N PHE A 50 -3.45 2.54 -0.12
CA PHE A 50 -4.04 3.74 -0.71
C PHE A 50 -4.46 3.52 -2.17
N GLN A 51 -3.70 2.75 -2.94
CA GLN A 51 -4.08 2.34 -4.29
C GLN A 51 -5.43 1.62 -4.31
N LEU A 52 -5.65 0.64 -3.42
CA LEU A 52 -6.95 -0.01 -3.32
C LEU A 52 -8.05 0.98 -2.90
N MET A 53 -7.77 1.88 -1.96
CA MET A 53 -8.74 2.87 -1.48
C MET A 53 -9.13 3.91 -2.55
N ILE A 54 -8.24 4.23 -3.50
CA ILE A 54 -8.58 5.03 -4.70
C ILE A 54 -9.67 4.33 -5.51
N TRP A 55 -9.56 3.03 -5.73
CA TRP A 55 -10.58 2.30 -6.49
C TRP A 55 -11.87 2.08 -5.71
N VAL A 56 -11.78 1.99 -4.38
CA VAL A 56 -12.96 1.98 -3.50
C VAL A 56 -13.68 3.33 -3.55
N SER A 57 -12.97 4.46 -3.55
CA SER A 57 -13.60 5.77 -3.64
C SER A 57 -14.28 5.99 -4.99
N VAL A 58 -13.69 5.48 -6.08
CA VAL A 58 -14.33 5.45 -7.41
C VAL A 58 -15.60 4.60 -7.41
N LEU A 59 -15.60 3.43 -6.76
CA LEU A 59 -16.80 2.62 -6.59
C LEU A 59 -17.89 3.40 -5.83
N ILE A 60 -17.55 4.01 -4.68
CA ILE A 60 -18.51 4.80 -3.88
C ILE A 60 -19.12 5.93 -4.72
N PHE A 61 -18.30 6.63 -5.51
CA PHE A 61 -18.77 7.66 -6.42
C PHE A 61 -19.71 7.09 -7.49
N ALA A 62 -19.33 5.97 -8.11
CA ALA A 62 -20.11 5.33 -9.17
C ALA A 62 -21.49 4.86 -8.69
N LEU A 63 -21.62 4.39 -7.44
CA LEU A 63 -22.89 3.92 -6.86
C LEU A 63 -24.03 4.94 -6.91
N GLY A 64 -23.75 6.24 -7.11
CA GLY A 64 -24.78 7.25 -7.38
C GLY A 64 -25.46 7.12 -8.75
N SER A 65 -24.96 6.27 -9.64
CA SER A 65 -25.50 6.06 -11.00
C SER A 65 -26.30 4.76 -11.12
N LYS A 66 -27.26 4.70 -12.06
CA LYS A 66 -28.15 3.54 -12.30
C LYS A 66 -27.42 2.20 -12.41
N TYR A 67 -26.25 2.18 -13.04
CA TYR A 67 -25.42 0.98 -13.23
C TYR A 67 -24.07 1.08 -12.50
N GLY A 68 -23.98 1.94 -11.49
CA GLY A 68 -22.77 2.23 -10.73
C GLY A 68 -22.12 1.04 -10.05
N TRP A 69 -22.93 0.06 -9.65
CA TRP A 69 -22.49 -1.16 -8.99
C TRP A 69 -21.50 -1.99 -9.82
N ILE A 70 -21.53 -1.86 -11.16
CA ILE A 70 -20.56 -2.53 -12.05
C ILE A 70 -19.13 -2.12 -11.73
N ALA A 71 -18.91 -0.90 -11.21
CA ALA A 71 -17.59 -0.40 -10.83
C ALA A 71 -16.91 -1.23 -9.74
N VAL A 72 -17.60 -2.18 -9.09
CA VAL A 72 -17.00 -3.13 -8.12
C VAL A 72 -15.88 -3.95 -8.76
N VAL A 73 -15.93 -4.14 -10.08
CA VAL A 73 -14.85 -4.79 -10.84
C VAL A 73 -13.50 -4.10 -10.66
N CYS A 74 -13.47 -2.78 -10.44
CA CYS A 74 -12.23 -2.02 -10.29
C CYS A 74 -11.46 -2.40 -9.00
N PRO A 75 -12.01 -2.23 -7.77
CA PRO A 75 -11.31 -2.63 -6.55
C PRO A 75 -11.05 -4.14 -6.47
N LEU A 76 -11.91 -4.97 -7.06
CA LEU A 76 -11.65 -6.42 -7.12
C LEU A 76 -10.47 -6.76 -8.02
N SER A 77 -10.38 -6.14 -9.20
CA SER A 77 -9.27 -6.38 -10.14
C SER A 77 -7.95 -5.90 -9.56
N ILE A 78 -7.89 -4.68 -9.03
CA ILE A 78 -6.66 -4.16 -8.43
C ILE A 78 -6.29 -4.95 -7.17
N GLY A 79 -7.27 -5.33 -6.34
CA GLY A 79 -7.05 -6.16 -5.16
C GLY A 79 -6.46 -7.51 -5.53
N TYR A 80 -6.99 -8.16 -6.58
CA TYR A 80 -6.43 -9.41 -7.08
C TYR A 80 -4.96 -9.25 -7.52
N LEU A 81 -4.64 -8.21 -8.28
CA LEU A 81 -3.26 -7.93 -8.71
C LEU A 81 -2.32 -7.69 -7.51
N ILE A 82 -2.77 -6.91 -6.52
CA ILE A 82 -2.02 -6.60 -5.30
C ILE A 82 -1.78 -7.87 -4.47
N PHE A 83 -2.81 -8.68 -4.20
CA PHE A 83 -2.71 -9.78 -3.26
C PHE A 83 -2.23 -11.10 -3.87
N LYS A 84 -2.36 -11.30 -5.18
CA LYS A 84 -2.13 -12.62 -5.81
C LYS A 84 -1.10 -12.64 -6.93
N VAL A 85 -0.92 -11.56 -7.68
CA VAL A 85 -0.11 -11.60 -8.91
C VAL A 85 1.22 -10.86 -8.73
N THR A 86 1.20 -9.53 -8.75
CA THR A 86 2.43 -8.71 -8.86
C THR A 86 2.70 -7.83 -7.65
N GLY A 87 1.76 -7.72 -6.71
CA GLY A 87 1.91 -6.84 -5.54
C GLY A 87 2.72 -7.46 -4.40
N ILE A 88 2.02 -7.79 -3.32
CA ILE A 88 2.61 -8.14 -2.03
C ILE A 88 3.50 -9.39 -2.12
N PRO A 89 3.05 -10.55 -2.64
CA PRO A 89 3.87 -11.78 -2.56
C PRO A 89 5.23 -11.64 -3.24
N MET A 90 5.26 -11.08 -4.45
CA MET A 90 6.48 -10.91 -5.24
C MET A 90 7.42 -9.88 -4.60
N THR A 91 6.89 -8.77 -4.08
CA THR A 91 7.70 -7.73 -3.44
C THR A 91 8.27 -8.18 -2.08
N GLU A 92 7.49 -8.93 -1.29
CA GLU A 92 7.96 -9.49 -0.02
C GLU A 92 9.02 -10.58 -0.26
N GLU A 93 8.86 -11.44 -1.28
CA GLU A 93 9.87 -12.44 -1.63
C GLU A 93 11.20 -11.80 -2.02
N GLN A 94 11.17 -10.77 -2.87
CA GLN A 94 12.38 -10.03 -3.23
C GLN A 94 13.01 -9.32 -2.02
N ALA A 95 12.19 -8.77 -1.12
CA ALA A 95 12.68 -8.14 0.11
C ALA A 95 13.33 -9.15 1.06
N LEU A 96 12.77 -10.36 1.18
CA LEU A 96 13.37 -11.46 1.95
C LEU A 96 14.73 -11.88 1.37
N ARG A 97 14.82 -12.05 0.04
CA ARG A 97 16.08 -12.39 -0.65
C ARG A 97 17.16 -11.32 -0.46
N SER A 98 16.79 -10.05 -0.49
CA SER A 98 17.73 -8.93 -0.46
C SER A 98 18.09 -8.42 0.95
N LYS A 99 17.22 -8.64 1.96
CA LYS A 99 17.38 -8.06 3.31
C LYS A 99 17.34 -9.10 4.44
N GLY A 100 17.00 -10.37 4.14
CA GLY A 100 17.07 -11.49 5.07
C GLY A 100 16.29 -11.25 6.37
N GLU A 101 16.96 -11.52 7.50
CA GLU A 101 16.37 -11.44 8.85
C GLU A 101 15.78 -10.07 9.19
N ALA A 102 16.35 -8.98 8.68
CA ALA A 102 15.82 -7.64 8.93
C ALA A 102 14.40 -7.47 8.37
N TYR A 103 14.08 -8.11 7.24
CA TYR A 103 12.72 -8.06 6.68
C TYR A 103 11.78 -9.06 7.35
N LYS A 104 12.28 -10.21 7.79
CA LYS A 104 11.48 -11.15 8.62
C LYS A 104 11.02 -10.51 9.92
N GLU A 105 11.89 -9.75 10.57
CA GLU A 105 11.54 -9.02 11.79
C GLU A 105 10.49 -7.93 11.53
N TYR A 106 10.61 -7.23 10.40
CA TYR A 106 9.60 -6.30 9.96
C TYR A 106 8.26 -6.97 9.64
N GLN A 107 8.27 -8.20 9.09
CA GLN A 107 7.05 -8.99 8.87
C GLN A 107 6.34 -9.39 10.17
N ARG A 108 7.10 -9.62 11.26
CA ARG A 108 6.54 -9.97 12.57
C ARG A 108 5.90 -8.77 13.26
N THR A 109 6.52 -7.61 13.14
CA THR A 109 6.15 -6.41 13.91
C THR A 109 5.20 -5.48 13.18
N THR A 110 5.16 -5.47 11.85
CA THR A 110 4.36 -4.51 11.05
C THR A 110 3.29 -5.20 10.22
N SER A 111 2.10 -4.62 10.14
CA SER A 111 0.98 -5.12 9.33
C SER A 111 1.34 -5.22 7.85
N ALA A 112 0.88 -6.27 7.16
CA ALA A 112 1.17 -6.46 5.73
C ALA A 112 0.57 -5.33 4.87
N PHE A 113 -0.68 -4.97 5.12
CA PHE A 113 -1.46 -4.14 4.18
C PHE A 113 -2.20 -3.00 4.88
N ILE A 114 -3.13 -3.33 5.78
CA ILE A 114 -3.92 -2.32 6.51
C ILE A 114 -3.00 -1.59 7.50
N PRO A 115 -2.86 -0.25 7.42
CA PRO A 115 -2.07 0.52 8.38
C PRO A 115 -2.51 0.25 9.83
N TRP A 116 -1.59 -0.23 10.67
CA TRP A 116 -1.86 -0.56 12.06
C TRP A 116 -0.64 -0.34 12.96
N PHE A 117 -0.86 -0.26 14.27
CA PHE A 117 0.24 -0.13 15.22
C PHE A 117 1.14 -1.36 15.21
N LYS A 118 2.44 -1.15 15.40
CA LYS A 118 3.41 -2.24 15.49
C LYS A 118 3.12 -3.15 16.67
N LYS A 119 3.27 -4.45 16.44
CA LYS A 119 3.31 -5.46 17.50
C LYS A 119 4.66 -5.35 18.20
N LYS A 120 4.62 -5.42 19.54
CA LYS A 120 5.81 -5.50 20.41
C LYS A 120 6.32 -6.93 20.47
#